data_AF-A0A0S8ADH4-F1
#
_entry.id   AF-A0A0S8ADH4-F1
#
_cell.length_a   1.000
_cell.length_b   1.000
_cell.length_c   1.000
_cell.angle_alpha   90.00
_cell.angle_beta   90.00
_cell.angle_gamma   90.00
#
_symmetry.space_group_name_H-M   'P 1'
#
loop_
_entity.id
_entity.type
_entity.pdbx_description
1 polymer ?
#
loop_
_entity_poly.entity_id
_entity_poly.type
_entity_poly.pdbx_seq_one_letter_code
_entity_poly.pdbx_strand_id
1 'polypeptide(L)'
;MSTEIFQQGTSSEGWIVSKNASETAIFDYYTKNSNTAADMSATDTHLYIHMRCDIAPFIDYLYFRLSSTSAGTTDYEQWRIVDNTSSIEWYGEWKTFIIDVNATPNSSNGTLTLSDVRSIGIVVDNSNSGNIRSIENTYIDVIRFGTGITCYESTSTAFDFADIEAIANNTTNKYGIIEKIGGIFFVRGRITIGDSSGTNYGNFASQDETVVFLDASVSGEVITSTLYQLNFVGNSTNTTNIQIGVGVGSGSGRTGRNGSTIMGETSSVTVDVSSTADVNLLDLFGSTFRQLAGDINFETATSSDEIAGCSFDGCDQVNTGSAAVRNCNFLNTVAVATSGALLWDEAEIDAQYCLFVNNPVGIEVPTLTANMTLTGMSFSGNTYDVRYEGASDYDCNYDADTPSIQNAGAGTLTAVSDPITVTITVKDINTQNALEDARVLLVAADATGDLPFEESVTSINRSGSTATVNHTAHGMATGDIALIAGANQNEYNGAFPITVTTANTYTYTVPGTPTSPATGTIESTGGYFNDLTNASGVVSDTRSISKDQPMTGRVRYSTGANRYKTSPLSFTVDSADGYSVIVFMIPDD
;
A
#
# COMPACT_ATOMS: atom_id res chain seq x y z
N MET A 1 17.64 7.86 -23.32
CA MET A 1 18.38 9.01 -22.76
C MET A 1 18.02 10.25 -23.56
N SER A 2 17.84 11.38 -22.88
CA SER A 2 17.49 12.65 -23.54
C SER A 2 18.61 13.18 -24.45
N THR A 3 18.24 13.83 -25.55
CA THR A 3 19.14 14.43 -26.53
C THR A 3 18.93 15.94 -26.55
N GLU A 4 20.02 16.70 -26.52
CA GLU A 4 20.00 18.15 -26.63
C GLU A 4 19.99 18.56 -28.11
N ILE A 5 18.96 19.31 -28.51
CA ILE A 5 18.77 19.82 -29.88
C ILE A 5 19.42 21.20 -30.03
N PHE A 6 19.38 21.99 -28.95
CA PHE A 6 19.84 23.37 -28.94
C PHE A 6 20.59 23.63 -27.64
N GLN A 7 21.90 23.88 -27.74
CA GLN A 7 22.81 23.87 -26.60
C GLN A 7 22.81 25.19 -25.82
N GLN A 8 22.63 25.09 -24.50
CA GLN A 8 22.70 26.23 -23.57
C GLN A 8 23.97 27.09 -23.78
N GLY A 9 23.78 28.39 -23.95
CA GLY A 9 24.82 29.43 -24.02
C GLY A 9 25.57 29.55 -25.36
N THR A 10 25.70 28.48 -26.15
CA THR A 10 26.36 28.52 -27.48
C THR A 10 25.38 28.75 -28.62
N SER A 11 24.17 28.28 -28.41
CA SER A 11 23.06 28.40 -29.32
C SER A 11 21.92 28.89 -28.45
N SER A 12 21.95 30.13 -27.97
CA SER A 12 20.77 30.78 -27.38
C SER A 12 20.26 31.78 -28.42
N GLU A 13 18.96 31.85 -28.63
CA GLU A 13 18.38 32.68 -29.69
C GLU A 13 17.30 33.61 -29.10
N GLY A 14 17.26 34.84 -29.61
CA GLY A 14 16.25 35.84 -29.29
C GLY A 14 15.54 36.28 -30.56
N TRP A 15 14.25 36.58 -30.46
CA TRP A 15 13.52 37.22 -31.55
C TRP A 15 12.48 38.21 -31.03
N ILE A 16 12.03 39.05 -31.96
CA ILE A 16 10.98 40.03 -31.74
C ILE A 16 9.67 39.40 -32.16
N VAL A 17 8.70 39.30 -31.25
CA VAL A 17 7.30 39.10 -31.63
C VAL A 17 6.64 40.47 -31.78
N SER A 18 6.24 40.81 -33.00
CA SER A 18 5.60 42.09 -33.32
C SER A 18 4.28 42.25 -32.58
N LYS A 19 3.82 43.50 -32.46
CA LYS A 19 2.51 43.83 -31.91
C LYS A 19 1.40 43.25 -32.80
N ASN A 20 0.34 42.71 -32.17
CA ASN A 20 -0.86 42.19 -32.85
C ASN A 20 -0.53 41.21 -33.98
N ALA A 21 0.34 40.24 -33.70
CA ALA A 21 0.84 39.28 -34.65
C ALA A 21 0.83 37.86 -34.07
N SER A 22 0.88 36.89 -34.97
CA SER A 22 1.23 35.51 -34.66
C SER A 22 2.52 35.19 -35.40
N GLU A 23 3.60 35.02 -34.65
CA GLU A 23 4.93 34.81 -35.20
C GLU A 23 5.45 33.43 -34.82
N THR A 24 6.22 32.83 -35.73
CA THR A 24 6.81 31.50 -35.53
C THR A 24 8.32 31.58 -35.71
N ALA A 25 9.07 31.27 -34.66
CA ALA A 25 10.50 30.97 -34.78
C ALA A 25 10.67 29.50 -35.18
N ILE A 26 11.43 29.23 -36.25
CA ILE A 26 11.69 27.86 -36.73
C ILE A 26 13.15 27.52 -36.48
N PHE A 27 13.37 26.51 -35.66
CA PHE A 27 14.68 25.95 -35.36
C PHE A 27 14.90 24.73 -36.26
N ASP A 28 15.67 24.91 -37.34
CA ASP A 28 16.02 23.84 -38.29
C ASP A 28 17.10 22.93 -37.69
N TYR A 29 16.65 21.98 -36.87
CA TYR A 29 17.51 20.98 -36.25
C TYR A 29 18.25 20.16 -37.29
N TYR A 30 17.58 19.76 -38.39
CA TYR A 30 18.17 18.93 -39.42
C TYR A 30 19.48 19.51 -39.99
N THR A 31 19.45 20.78 -40.40
CA THR A 31 20.65 21.46 -40.91
C THR A 31 21.71 21.64 -39.83
N LYS A 32 21.31 21.99 -38.59
CA LYS A 32 22.23 22.16 -37.46
C LYS A 32 22.86 20.84 -37.01
N ASN A 33 22.18 19.71 -37.21
CA ASN A 33 22.61 18.36 -36.86
C ASN A 33 23.16 17.59 -38.07
N SER A 34 23.97 18.27 -38.91
CA SER A 34 24.66 17.63 -40.05
C SER A 34 23.74 16.86 -41.00
N ASN A 35 22.55 17.40 -41.29
CA ASN A 35 21.52 16.78 -42.14
C ASN A 35 21.00 15.43 -41.60
N THR A 36 20.89 15.32 -40.28
CA THR A 36 20.33 14.16 -39.59
C THR A 36 19.13 14.60 -38.76
N ALA A 37 17.98 13.97 -39.02
CA ALA A 37 16.76 14.27 -38.29
C ALA A 37 16.79 13.72 -36.86
N ALA A 38 15.94 14.27 -35.99
CA ALA A 38 15.71 13.74 -34.65
C ALA A 38 14.72 12.58 -34.74
N ASP A 39 15.05 11.48 -34.07
CA ASP A 39 14.14 10.36 -33.87
C ASP A 39 13.46 10.51 -32.51
N MET A 40 12.20 10.95 -32.53
CA MET A 40 11.30 11.09 -31.39
C MET A 40 10.21 10.01 -31.39
N SER A 41 10.41 8.90 -32.12
CA SER A 41 9.39 7.85 -32.30
C SER A 41 9.25 6.89 -31.12
N ALA A 42 10.13 6.98 -30.13
CA ALA A 42 10.02 6.18 -28.91
C ALA A 42 8.73 6.53 -28.16
N THR A 43 8.09 5.50 -27.59
CA THR A 43 6.94 5.68 -26.70
C THR A 43 7.34 6.58 -25.53
N ASP A 44 6.47 7.52 -25.18
CA ASP A 44 6.66 8.40 -24.02
C ASP A 44 7.90 9.32 -24.13
N THR A 45 8.10 9.87 -25.33
CA THR A 45 9.11 10.90 -25.57
C THR A 45 8.55 12.28 -25.23
N HIS A 46 9.28 13.04 -24.41
CA HIS A 46 8.94 14.41 -24.07
C HIS A 46 9.89 15.40 -24.72
N LEU A 47 9.37 16.56 -25.13
CA LEU A 47 10.15 17.70 -25.62
C LEU A 47 10.19 18.78 -24.55
N TYR A 48 11.40 19.19 -24.17
CA TYR A 48 11.70 20.19 -23.15
C TYR A 48 12.19 21.47 -23.81
N ILE A 49 11.57 22.61 -23.51
CA ILE A 49 11.96 23.92 -24.04
C ILE A 49 12.15 24.90 -22.89
N HIS A 50 13.39 25.34 -22.66
CA HIS A 50 13.71 26.39 -21.69
C HIS A 50 13.69 27.75 -22.37
N MET A 51 12.68 28.55 -22.06
CA MET A 51 12.44 29.84 -22.70
C MET A 51 11.92 30.90 -21.74
N ARG A 52 11.96 32.14 -22.21
CA ARG A 52 11.41 33.34 -21.56
C ARG A 52 10.70 34.19 -22.61
N CYS A 53 9.60 34.84 -22.23
CA CYS A 53 8.89 35.79 -23.09
C CYS A 53 8.46 37.02 -22.29
N ASP A 54 9.10 38.16 -22.53
CA ASP A 54 8.83 39.43 -21.83
C ASP A 54 7.42 39.99 -22.11
N ILE A 55 6.77 39.51 -23.19
CA ILE A 55 5.40 39.88 -23.53
C ILE A 55 4.38 38.81 -23.13
N ALA A 56 4.76 37.78 -22.37
CA ALA A 56 3.85 36.70 -21.94
C ALA A 56 2.50 37.19 -21.37
N PRO A 57 2.42 38.26 -20.57
CA PRO A 57 1.12 38.77 -20.10
C PRO A 57 0.16 39.24 -21.21
N PHE A 58 0.66 39.44 -22.44
CA PHE A 58 -0.07 39.96 -23.59
C PHE A 58 -0.23 38.94 -24.71
N ILE A 59 0.28 37.72 -24.56
CA ILE A 59 0.07 36.66 -25.56
C ILE A 59 -1.32 36.07 -25.36
N ASP A 60 -1.97 35.72 -26.46
CA ASP A 60 -3.18 34.92 -26.47
C ASP A 60 -2.81 33.44 -26.27
N TYR A 61 -1.82 32.98 -27.05
CA TYR A 61 -1.38 31.58 -27.06
C TYR A 61 0.12 31.43 -27.27
N LEU A 62 0.68 30.37 -26.69
CA LEU A 62 1.99 29.82 -27.04
C LEU A 62 1.77 28.42 -27.62
N TYR A 63 2.37 28.09 -28.77
CA TYR A 63 2.39 26.74 -29.29
C TYR A 63 3.80 26.25 -29.56
N PHE A 64 4.04 24.97 -29.30
CA PHE A 64 5.20 24.25 -29.81
C PHE A 64 4.78 23.37 -30.97
N ARG A 65 5.60 23.36 -32.01
CA ARG A 65 5.34 22.64 -33.26
C ARG A 65 6.51 21.73 -33.57
N LEU A 66 6.23 20.49 -33.92
CA LEU A 66 7.20 19.58 -34.52
C LEU A 66 6.87 19.39 -36.00
N SER A 67 7.89 19.32 -36.86
CA SER A 67 7.70 19.10 -38.29
C SER A 67 8.74 18.15 -38.88
N SER A 68 8.29 17.32 -39.82
CA SER A 68 9.16 16.48 -40.66
C SER A 68 9.89 17.28 -41.75
N THR A 69 9.71 18.61 -41.81
CA THR A 69 10.34 19.47 -42.81
C THR A 69 11.14 20.58 -42.14
N SER A 70 12.28 20.98 -42.73
CA SER A 70 13.10 22.09 -42.22
C SER A 70 12.36 23.44 -42.23
N ALA A 71 11.38 23.61 -43.12
CA ALA A 71 10.57 24.82 -43.22
C ALA A 71 9.43 24.91 -42.19
N GLY A 72 9.15 23.86 -41.42
CA GLY A 72 8.19 23.89 -40.30
C GLY A 72 6.74 24.27 -40.65
N THR A 73 6.36 24.17 -41.94
CA THR A 73 5.07 24.68 -42.47
C THR A 73 4.17 23.60 -43.07
N THR A 74 4.75 22.45 -43.43
CA THR A 74 4.05 21.26 -43.92
C THR A 74 4.48 20.05 -43.09
N ASP A 75 3.60 19.06 -42.96
CA ASP A 75 3.86 17.84 -42.16
C ASP A 75 4.24 18.17 -40.72
N TYR A 76 3.30 18.79 -40.01
CA TYR A 76 3.49 19.23 -38.63
C TYR A 76 2.32 18.85 -37.72
N GLU A 77 2.65 18.73 -36.45
CA GLU A 77 1.71 18.74 -35.33
C GLU A 77 2.12 19.87 -34.36
N GLN A 78 1.13 20.52 -33.74
CA GLN A 78 1.39 21.57 -32.76
C GLN A 78 0.50 21.47 -31.53
N TRP A 79 1.12 21.72 -30.38
CA TRP A 79 0.52 21.67 -29.05
C TRP A 79 0.51 23.07 -28.46
N ARG A 80 -0.63 23.44 -27.90
CA ARG A 80 -0.80 24.66 -27.13
C ARG A 80 -0.14 24.44 -25.78
N ILE A 81 0.58 25.45 -25.34
CA ILE A 81 1.36 25.43 -24.09
C ILE A 81 0.76 26.42 -23.11
N VAL A 82 0.47 27.63 -23.58
CA VAL A 82 -0.16 28.68 -22.78
C VAL A 82 -1.49 29.07 -23.41
N ASP A 83 -2.52 29.20 -22.57
CA ASP A 83 -3.83 29.72 -22.92
C ASP A 83 -4.24 30.85 -21.96
N ASN A 84 -4.08 32.10 -22.39
CA ASN A 84 -4.42 33.28 -21.60
C ASN A 84 -5.95 33.53 -21.52
N THR A 85 -6.79 32.68 -22.12
CA THR A 85 -8.26 32.85 -22.06
C THR A 85 -8.90 32.19 -20.85
N SER A 86 -8.21 31.25 -20.19
CA SER A 86 -8.79 30.40 -19.13
C SER A 86 -8.11 30.52 -17.75
N SER A 87 -6.84 30.93 -17.66
CA SER A 87 -6.15 31.48 -16.47
C SER A 87 -4.65 31.63 -16.77
N ILE A 88 -3.99 32.65 -16.23
CA ILE A 88 -2.54 32.87 -16.44
C ILE A 88 -1.73 32.14 -15.36
N GLU A 89 -0.84 31.25 -15.79
CA GLU A 89 0.13 30.56 -14.90
C GLU A 89 1.60 30.80 -15.32
N TRP A 90 1.85 31.78 -16.20
CA TRP A 90 3.20 32.18 -16.60
C TRP A 90 3.29 33.68 -16.90
N TYR A 91 4.28 34.36 -16.33
CA TYR A 91 4.44 35.82 -16.43
C TYR A 91 5.67 36.24 -17.24
N GLY A 92 6.27 35.29 -17.97
CA GLY A 92 7.38 35.55 -18.87
C GLY A 92 8.76 35.30 -18.27
N GLU A 93 8.84 34.82 -17.04
CA GLU A 93 10.07 34.33 -16.43
C GLU A 93 10.68 33.15 -17.19
N TRP A 94 11.96 32.86 -16.93
CA TRP A 94 12.62 31.66 -17.45
C TRP A 94 11.93 30.42 -16.88
N LYS A 95 11.34 29.61 -17.76
CA LYS A 95 10.69 28.35 -17.41
C LYS A 95 11.03 27.28 -18.43
N THR A 96 11.12 26.03 -17.96
CA THR A 96 11.17 24.85 -18.83
C THR A 96 9.76 24.34 -19.02
N PHE A 97 9.30 24.37 -20.26
CA PHE A 97 8.04 23.77 -20.68
C PHE A 97 8.29 22.38 -21.23
N ILE A 98 7.31 21.50 -21.09
CA ILE A 98 7.36 20.09 -21.43
C ILE A 98 6.10 19.73 -22.21
N ILE A 99 6.28 19.03 -23.34
CA ILE A 99 5.18 18.36 -24.03
C ILE A 99 5.45 16.87 -24.17
N ASP A 100 4.42 16.05 -24.03
CA ASP A 100 4.45 14.70 -24.61
C ASP A 100 4.16 14.79 -26.12
N VAL A 101 5.12 14.33 -26.92
CA VAL A 101 5.02 14.39 -28.38
C VAL A 101 3.99 13.41 -28.94
N ASN A 102 3.53 12.43 -28.14
CA ASN A 102 2.49 11.48 -28.53
C ASN A 102 1.09 11.92 -28.13
N ALA A 103 0.97 12.98 -27.32
CA ALA A 103 -0.32 13.49 -26.91
C ALA A 103 -1.05 14.14 -28.07
N THR A 104 -2.39 14.19 -28.00
CA THR A 104 -3.21 14.70 -29.09
C THR A 104 -2.90 16.17 -29.39
N PRO A 105 -2.45 16.53 -30.61
CA PRO A 105 -2.10 17.90 -30.94
C PRO A 105 -3.35 18.78 -31.06
N ASN A 106 -3.21 20.07 -30.76
CA ASN A 106 -4.29 21.04 -30.93
C ASN A 106 -4.59 21.30 -32.42
N SER A 107 -3.59 21.10 -33.29
CA SER A 107 -3.79 21.15 -34.74
C SER A 107 -2.62 20.52 -35.47
N SER A 108 -2.85 20.15 -36.73
CA SER A 108 -1.86 19.51 -37.59
C SER A 108 -2.06 19.93 -39.05
N ASN A 109 -1.03 19.71 -39.86
CA ASN A 109 -1.09 19.85 -41.30
C ASN A 109 -0.23 18.77 -41.95
N GLY A 110 -0.79 17.96 -42.83
CA GLY A 110 -0.08 16.82 -43.41
C GLY A 110 0.16 15.71 -42.39
N THR A 111 1.30 15.03 -42.48
CA THR A 111 1.65 13.89 -41.59
C THR A 111 3.03 14.06 -40.97
N LEU A 112 3.06 14.36 -39.67
CA LEU A 112 4.30 14.33 -38.89
C LEU A 112 4.81 12.88 -38.80
N THR A 113 6.11 12.69 -39.04
CA THR A 113 6.82 11.42 -38.86
C THR A 113 7.82 11.59 -37.73
N LEU A 114 7.51 11.03 -36.56
CA LEU A 114 8.33 11.22 -35.36
C LEU A 114 9.75 10.64 -35.47
N SER A 115 10.01 9.70 -36.39
CA SER A 115 11.37 9.21 -36.67
C SER A 115 12.18 10.09 -37.62
N ASP A 116 11.59 11.16 -38.19
CA ASP A 116 12.23 12.10 -39.11
C ASP A 116 11.87 13.56 -38.74
N VAL A 117 11.96 13.93 -37.45
CA VAL A 117 11.70 15.31 -37.01
C VAL A 117 12.86 16.22 -37.43
N ARG A 118 12.55 17.25 -38.22
CA ARG A 118 13.57 18.14 -38.82
C ARG A 118 13.59 19.54 -38.24
N SER A 119 12.45 20.04 -37.79
CA SER A 119 12.41 21.37 -37.17
C SER A 119 11.45 21.43 -35.99
N ILE A 120 11.75 22.36 -35.09
CA ILE A 120 10.89 22.76 -33.98
C ILE A 120 10.46 24.19 -34.22
N GLY A 121 9.16 24.44 -34.19
CA GLY A 121 8.56 25.76 -34.27
C GLY A 121 8.08 26.23 -32.90
N ILE A 122 8.37 27.48 -32.54
CA ILE A 122 7.75 28.15 -31.40
C ILE A 122 6.85 29.26 -31.94
N VAL A 123 5.54 29.08 -31.77
CA VAL A 123 4.53 30.04 -32.22
C VAL A 123 4.09 30.88 -31.03
N VAL A 124 4.31 32.19 -31.10
CA VAL A 124 3.81 33.14 -30.11
C VAL A 124 2.73 33.98 -30.78
N ASP A 125 1.50 33.85 -30.29
CA ASP A 125 0.37 34.62 -30.76
C ASP A 125 0.02 35.70 -29.75
N ASN A 126 0.11 36.96 -30.16
CA ASN A 126 -0.27 38.13 -29.38
C ASN A 126 -1.24 39.02 -30.18
N SER A 127 -2.03 38.43 -31.07
CA SER A 127 -2.94 39.12 -31.99
C SER A 127 -3.85 40.14 -31.29
N ASN A 128 -4.18 39.94 -30.02
CA ASN A 128 -5.00 40.84 -29.20
C ASN A 128 -4.23 41.63 -28.12
N SER A 129 -2.89 41.71 -28.21
CA SER A 129 -2.02 42.37 -27.22
C SER A 129 -2.29 43.86 -26.98
N GLY A 130 -3.07 44.51 -27.85
CA GLY A 130 -3.33 45.94 -27.74
C GLY A 130 -2.04 46.73 -27.97
N ASN A 131 -1.82 47.82 -27.23
CA ASN A 131 -0.69 48.72 -27.46
C ASN A 131 0.56 48.32 -26.65
N ILE A 132 1.29 47.31 -27.14
CA ILE A 132 2.63 46.99 -26.64
C ILE A 132 3.73 47.60 -27.53
N ARG A 133 4.89 47.88 -26.94
CA ARG A 133 6.12 48.21 -27.67
C ARG A 133 6.95 46.94 -27.80
N SER A 134 7.14 46.44 -29.02
CA SER A 134 7.96 45.24 -29.26
C SER A 134 9.42 45.62 -29.56
N ILE A 135 10.31 45.13 -28.71
CA ILE A 135 11.75 44.93 -28.98
C ILE A 135 12.01 43.42 -28.96
N GLU A 136 13.25 42.96 -28.98
CA GLU A 136 13.53 41.54 -28.72
C GLU A 136 12.91 41.16 -27.38
N ASN A 137 12.03 40.17 -27.41
CA ASN A 137 11.10 39.93 -26.31
C ASN A 137 10.84 38.45 -26.06
N THR A 138 11.28 37.56 -26.95
CA THR A 138 11.18 36.12 -26.74
C THR A 138 12.55 35.50 -26.91
N TYR A 139 12.92 34.65 -25.96
CA TYR A 139 14.26 34.11 -25.83
C TYR A 139 14.16 32.63 -25.54
N ILE A 140 15.05 31.87 -26.16
CA ILE A 140 15.22 30.45 -25.91
C ILE A 140 16.67 30.18 -25.57
N ASP A 141 16.88 29.37 -24.53
CA ASP A 141 18.22 28.95 -24.13
C ASP A 141 18.50 27.51 -24.58
N VAL A 142 17.53 26.60 -24.44
CA VAL A 142 17.74 25.20 -24.75
C VAL A 142 16.46 24.47 -25.15
N ILE A 143 16.62 23.54 -26.10
CA ILE A 143 15.63 22.53 -26.46
C ILE A 143 16.24 21.14 -26.29
N ARG A 144 15.52 20.24 -25.62
CA ARG A 144 15.88 18.83 -25.45
C ARG A 144 14.69 17.94 -25.73
N PHE A 145 14.92 16.67 -26.00
CA PHE A 145 13.85 15.66 -26.01
C PHE A 145 14.34 14.34 -25.45
N GLY A 146 13.44 13.51 -24.95
CA GLY A 146 13.77 12.15 -24.52
C GLY A 146 12.72 11.54 -23.63
N THR A 147 13.00 10.31 -23.18
CA THR A 147 12.11 9.51 -22.33
C THR A 147 12.49 9.57 -20.83
N GLY A 148 13.32 10.54 -20.46
CA GLY A 148 13.98 10.65 -19.16
C GLY A 148 15.43 10.14 -19.16
N ILE A 149 15.93 9.82 -17.96
CA ILE A 149 17.27 9.27 -17.73
C ILE A 149 17.18 7.84 -17.18
N THR A 150 18.04 6.96 -17.67
CA THR A 150 18.22 5.60 -17.16
C THR A 150 19.62 5.49 -16.56
N CYS A 151 19.70 5.04 -15.31
CA CYS A 151 20.89 5.11 -14.48
C CYS A 151 21.28 3.71 -14.01
N TYR A 152 22.52 3.32 -14.28
CA TYR A 152 23.11 2.05 -13.91
C TYR A 152 24.63 2.18 -13.90
N GLU A 153 25.31 1.19 -13.31
CA GLU A 153 26.76 1.13 -13.22
C GLU A 153 27.32 -0.11 -13.91
N SER A 154 28.51 0.02 -14.51
CA SER A 154 29.22 -1.13 -15.10
C SER A 154 29.86 -2.05 -14.07
N THR A 155 29.88 -1.63 -12.81
CA THR A 155 30.41 -2.38 -11.66
C THR A 155 29.39 -2.39 -10.53
N SER A 156 29.58 -3.26 -9.54
CA SER A 156 28.65 -3.40 -8.42
C SER A 156 28.70 -2.25 -7.41
N THR A 157 29.39 -1.14 -7.71
CA THR A 157 29.45 0.04 -6.84
C THR A 157 28.07 0.66 -6.72
N ALA A 158 27.73 1.10 -5.51
CA ALA A 158 26.50 1.84 -5.30
C ALA A 158 26.63 3.28 -5.83
N PHE A 159 25.52 3.87 -6.26
CA PHE A 159 25.41 5.26 -6.68
C PHE A 159 24.15 5.92 -6.09
N ASP A 160 24.11 7.25 -6.04
CA ASP A 160 23.03 8.04 -5.45
C ASP A 160 22.51 9.15 -6.39
N PHE A 161 21.64 10.06 -5.91
CA PHE A 161 21.15 11.16 -6.76
C PHE A 161 22.24 12.18 -7.11
N ALA A 162 23.27 12.35 -6.27
CA ALA A 162 24.42 13.21 -6.58
C ALA A 162 25.23 12.66 -7.76
N ASP A 163 25.44 11.34 -7.81
CA ASP A 163 26.10 10.69 -8.94
C ASP A 163 25.28 10.83 -10.24
N ILE A 164 23.97 10.61 -10.16
CA ILE A 164 23.05 10.79 -11.30
C ILE A 164 23.11 12.23 -11.81
N GLU A 165 23.06 13.22 -10.91
CA GLU A 165 23.11 14.65 -11.26
C GLU A 165 24.44 15.05 -11.93
N ALA A 166 25.56 14.57 -11.39
CA ALA A 166 26.88 14.86 -11.93
C ALA A 166 27.04 14.33 -13.36
N ILE A 167 26.48 13.15 -13.66
CA ILE A 167 26.47 12.57 -15.01
C ILE A 167 25.50 13.33 -15.91
N ALA A 168 24.30 13.66 -15.42
CA ALA A 168 23.23 14.28 -16.19
C ALA A 168 23.52 15.73 -16.61
N ASN A 169 24.47 16.39 -15.95
CA ASN A 169 24.88 17.78 -16.21
C ASN A 169 26.36 17.93 -16.64
N ASN A 170 27.06 16.84 -16.94
CA ASN A 170 28.42 16.93 -17.48
C ASN A 170 28.41 17.62 -18.87
N THR A 171 29.54 18.24 -19.24
CA THR A 171 29.78 18.85 -20.55
C THR A 171 29.45 17.94 -21.75
N THR A 172 29.56 16.62 -21.62
CA THR A 172 29.17 15.64 -22.67
C THR A 172 27.69 15.27 -22.63
N ASN A 173 27.07 15.33 -21.46
CA ASN A 173 25.73 14.82 -21.18
C ASN A 173 24.96 15.91 -20.44
N LYS A 174 24.20 16.74 -21.16
CA LYS A 174 23.33 17.77 -20.61
C LYS A 174 21.87 17.41 -20.80
N TYR A 175 21.41 16.42 -20.04
CA TYR A 175 20.07 15.87 -20.19
C TYR A 175 18.98 16.79 -19.62
N GLY A 176 19.32 17.64 -18.64
CA GLY A 176 18.40 18.62 -18.06
C GLY A 176 17.24 18.00 -17.27
N ILE A 177 17.38 16.74 -16.85
CA ILE A 177 16.36 15.99 -16.11
C ILE A 177 16.45 16.21 -14.60
N ILE A 178 17.66 16.30 -14.06
CA ILE A 178 17.94 16.53 -12.64
C ILE A 178 18.96 17.66 -12.50
N GLU A 179 18.83 18.50 -11.49
CA GLU A 179 19.74 19.61 -11.21
C GLU A 179 19.86 19.85 -9.71
N LYS A 180 21.07 20.04 -9.18
CA LYS A 180 21.28 20.32 -7.76
C LYS A 180 21.37 21.83 -7.49
N ILE A 181 20.43 22.38 -6.73
CA ILE A 181 20.42 23.80 -6.32
C ILE A 181 20.27 23.88 -4.81
N GLY A 182 21.23 24.54 -4.13
CA GLY A 182 21.15 24.75 -2.69
C GLY A 182 21.13 23.47 -1.84
N GLY A 183 21.62 22.34 -2.39
CA GLY A 183 21.60 21.03 -1.73
C GLY A 183 20.36 20.17 -2.05
N ILE A 184 19.38 20.73 -2.77
CA ILE A 184 18.16 20.04 -3.20
C ILE A 184 18.31 19.62 -4.66
N PHE A 185 17.84 18.42 -5.00
CA PHE A 185 17.76 17.92 -6.36
C PHE A 185 16.39 18.23 -6.95
N PHE A 186 16.38 19.01 -8.03
CA PHE A 186 15.17 19.34 -8.77
C PHE A 186 15.07 18.46 -10.01
N VAL A 187 13.97 17.72 -10.12
CA VAL A 187 13.73 16.74 -11.17
C VAL A 187 12.58 17.21 -12.06
N ARG A 188 12.75 17.13 -13.38
CA ARG A 188 11.79 17.60 -14.39
C ARG A 188 11.32 16.50 -15.34
N GLY A 189 11.65 15.25 -15.05
CA GLY A 189 11.25 14.10 -15.86
C GLY A 189 11.62 12.78 -15.21
N ARG A 190 11.39 11.67 -15.91
CA ARG A 190 11.59 10.34 -15.37
C ARG A 190 13.05 10.06 -15.02
N ILE A 191 13.26 9.49 -13.86
CA ILE A 191 14.50 8.81 -13.46
C ILE A 191 14.19 7.31 -13.39
N THR A 192 14.92 6.52 -14.17
CA THR A 192 14.90 5.05 -14.09
C THR A 192 16.21 4.56 -13.53
N ILE A 193 16.18 3.70 -12.53
CA ILE A 193 17.33 3.09 -11.87
C ILE A 193 17.33 1.60 -12.18
N GLY A 194 18.45 1.09 -12.70
CA GLY A 194 18.61 -0.31 -13.08
C GLY A 194 18.64 -0.55 -14.58
N ASP A 195 18.76 -1.83 -14.96
CA ASP A 195 19.00 -2.25 -16.34
C ASP A 195 18.28 -3.58 -16.66
N SER A 196 17.16 -3.48 -17.36
CA SER A 196 16.38 -4.65 -17.80
C SER A 196 17.07 -5.47 -18.89
N SER A 197 18.15 -4.97 -19.51
CA SER A 197 18.91 -5.71 -20.53
C SER A 197 19.85 -6.77 -19.93
N GLY A 198 20.04 -6.75 -18.60
CA GLY A 198 20.83 -7.76 -17.88
C GLY A 198 22.32 -7.44 -17.76
N THR A 199 22.81 -6.33 -18.32
CA THR A 199 24.26 -6.10 -18.43
C THR A 199 24.89 -5.31 -17.28
N ASN A 200 24.15 -4.37 -16.68
CA ASN A 200 24.68 -3.40 -15.72
C ASN A 200 24.05 -3.55 -14.33
N TYR A 201 24.72 -3.01 -13.31
CA TYR A 201 24.26 -3.05 -11.92
C TYR A 201 23.33 -1.86 -11.61
N GLY A 202 22.22 -2.13 -10.93
CA GLY A 202 21.27 -1.13 -10.44
C GLY A 202 21.40 -0.93 -8.93
N ASN A 203 22.62 -0.80 -8.41
CA ASN A 203 22.86 -0.65 -6.96
C ASN A 203 22.68 0.82 -6.55
N PHE A 204 21.48 1.19 -6.15
CA PHE A 204 21.15 2.54 -5.73
C PHE A 204 21.12 2.66 -4.22
N ALA A 205 21.86 3.64 -3.67
CA ALA A 205 21.98 3.85 -2.23
C ALA A 205 21.96 5.33 -1.88
N SER A 206 20.77 5.89 -1.63
CA SER A 206 20.59 7.31 -1.30
C SER A 206 20.47 7.54 0.21
N GLN A 207 21.09 8.60 0.73
CA GLN A 207 21.00 9.00 2.15
C GLN A 207 21.03 10.53 2.30
N ASP A 208 20.19 11.06 3.19
CA ASP A 208 20.13 12.50 3.52
C ASP A 208 19.91 13.42 2.28
N GLU A 209 19.31 12.91 1.21
CA GLU A 209 19.05 13.68 -0.01
C GLU A 209 17.62 14.23 -0.02
N THR A 210 17.43 15.40 -0.62
CA THR A 210 16.09 15.98 -0.85
C THR A 210 15.87 16.10 -2.35
N VAL A 211 14.84 15.41 -2.84
CA VAL A 211 14.47 15.34 -4.25
C VAL A 211 13.08 15.92 -4.43
N VAL A 212 12.96 16.88 -5.34
CA VAL A 212 11.73 17.59 -5.66
C VAL A 212 11.45 17.40 -7.14
N PHE A 213 10.36 16.72 -7.46
CA PHE A 213 9.81 16.70 -8.81
C PHE A 213 9.05 18.01 -9.02
N LEU A 214 9.58 18.86 -9.88
CA LEU A 214 9.02 20.18 -10.19
C LEU A 214 7.78 20.06 -11.04
N ASP A 215 6.79 20.89 -10.73
CA ASP A 215 5.63 21.04 -11.59
C ASP A 215 6.00 21.90 -12.80
N ALA A 216 6.14 21.26 -13.96
CA ALA A 216 6.27 21.99 -15.20
C ALA A 216 4.96 22.64 -15.65
N SER A 217 3.80 22.20 -15.14
CA SER A 217 2.48 22.52 -15.69
C SER A 217 2.18 24.01 -15.75
N VAL A 218 1.51 24.39 -16.84
CA VAL A 218 0.77 25.63 -17.01
C VAL A 218 -0.54 25.34 -17.77
N SER A 219 -1.47 26.29 -17.72
CA SER A 219 -2.73 26.24 -18.45
C SER A 219 -2.56 25.92 -19.95
N GLY A 220 -2.98 24.71 -20.32
CA GLY A 220 -2.98 24.22 -21.70
C GLY A 220 -1.80 23.33 -22.06
N GLU A 221 -0.77 23.24 -21.22
CA GLU A 221 0.37 22.35 -21.41
C GLU A 221 -0.05 20.88 -21.39
N VAL A 222 0.59 20.08 -22.26
CA VAL A 222 0.21 18.69 -22.49
C VAL A 222 1.25 17.77 -21.87
N ILE A 223 0.98 17.36 -20.63
CA ILE A 223 1.89 16.52 -19.82
C ILE A 223 1.24 15.14 -19.61
N THR A 224 2.03 14.07 -19.78
CA THR A 224 1.59 12.70 -19.45
C THR A 224 1.72 12.40 -17.96
N SER A 225 0.90 11.46 -17.47
CA SER A 225 1.06 10.87 -16.14
C SER A 225 2.40 10.13 -15.95
N THR A 226 3.06 9.76 -17.04
CA THR A 226 4.33 9.01 -17.06
C THR A 226 5.58 9.87 -17.02
N LEU A 227 5.46 11.21 -17.08
CA LEU A 227 6.61 12.12 -17.09
C LEU A 227 7.36 12.10 -15.76
N TYR A 228 6.64 12.15 -14.63
CA TYR A 228 7.23 12.26 -13.30
C TYR A 228 7.24 10.89 -12.63
N GLN A 229 8.34 10.16 -12.79
CA GLN A 229 8.48 8.84 -12.19
C GLN A 229 9.87 8.64 -11.62
N LEU A 230 9.93 8.07 -10.42
CA LEU A 230 11.10 7.37 -9.92
C LEU A 230 10.84 5.88 -10.12
N ASN A 231 11.38 5.34 -11.21
CA ASN A 231 11.17 3.96 -11.62
C ASN A 231 12.38 3.11 -11.29
N PHE A 232 12.17 1.91 -10.75
CA PHE A 232 13.22 0.95 -10.47
C PHE A 232 13.06 -0.30 -11.32
N VAL A 233 14.18 -0.80 -11.83
CA VAL A 233 14.19 -1.87 -12.82
C VAL A 233 15.15 -2.98 -12.41
N GLY A 234 14.58 -4.17 -12.18
CA GLY A 234 15.34 -5.39 -11.89
C GLY A 234 16.23 -5.87 -13.03
N ASN A 235 17.18 -6.76 -12.70
CA ASN A 235 18.17 -7.29 -13.61
C ASN A 235 18.32 -8.81 -13.42
N SER A 236 18.11 -9.57 -14.50
CA SER A 236 18.12 -11.05 -14.46
C SER A 236 19.51 -11.72 -14.34
N THR A 237 20.61 -10.98 -14.52
CA THR A 237 21.99 -11.51 -14.57
C THR A 237 22.92 -10.88 -13.54
N ASN A 238 22.71 -9.60 -13.22
CA ASN A 238 23.43 -8.83 -12.22
C ASN A 238 22.46 -8.33 -11.15
N THR A 239 22.96 -7.57 -10.17
CA THR A 239 22.12 -7.13 -9.06
C THR A 239 21.49 -5.76 -9.29
N THR A 240 20.23 -5.64 -8.90
CA THR A 240 19.56 -4.36 -8.63
C THR A 240 19.20 -4.33 -7.15
N ASN A 241 19.89 -3.47 -6.39
CA ASN A 241 19.62 -3.26 -4.96
C ASN A 241 19.20 -1.80 -4.77
N ILE A 242 18.09 -1.58 -4.09
CA ILE A 242 17.52 -0.26 -3.86
C ILE A 242 17.53 -0.04 -2.36
N GLN A 243 18.34 0.91 -1.90
CA GLN A 243 18.37 1.30 -0.50
C GLN A 243 18.24 2.81 -0.37
N ILE A 244 17.24 3.27 0.40
CA ILE A 244 17.09 4.68 0.73
C ILE A 244 17.11 4.83 2.26
N GLY A 245 18.16 5.45 2.78
CA GLY A 245 18.43 5.55 4.20
C GLY A 245 19.11 4.32 4.80
N VAL A 246 19.14 4.27 6.14
CA VAL A 246 19.84 3.23 6.90
C VAL A 246 18.94 2.66 7.99
N GLY A 247 18.74 1.34 7.98
CA GLY A 247 17.97 0.63 8.99
C GLY A 247 18.64 0.63 10.37
N VAL A 248 17.84 0.82 11.42
CA VAL A 248 18.26 0.81 12.83
C VAL A 248 17.34 -0.12 13.61
N GLY A 249 17.90 -0.89 14.53
CA GLY A 249 17.14 -1.90 15.28
C GLY A 249 16.85 -3.16 14.45
N SER A 250 15.94 -3.99 14.93
CA SER A 250 15.56 -5.29 14.35
C SER A 250 14.14 -5.69 14.75
N GLY A 251 13.50 -6.57 13.97
CA GLY A 251 12.15 -7.07 14.25
C GLY A 251 11.12 -5.94 14.35
N SER A 252 10.19 -6.05 15.29
CA SER A 252 9.15 -5.04 15.53
C SER A 252 9.69 -3.63 15.86
N GLY A 253 10.90 -3.54 16.44
CA GLY A 253 11.58 -2.27 16.73
C GLY A 253 12.40 -1.70 15.57
N ARG A 254 12.33 -2.31 14.37
CA ARG A 254 13.04 -1.82 13.18
C ARG A 254 12.53 -0.42 12.79
N THR A 255 13.46 0.51 12.59
CA THR A 255 13.19 1.87 12.13
C THR A 255 14.28 2.29 11.15
N GLY A 256 14.30 3.55 10.73
CA GLY A 256 15.32 4.08 9.85
C GLY A 256 15.87 5.43 10.29
N ARG A 257 17.05 5.75 9.76
CA ARG A 257 17.70 7.07 9.88
C ARG A 257 18.32 7.44 8.53
N ASN A 258 18.70 8.71 8.41
CA ASN A 258 19.38 9.24 7.22
C ASN A 258 18.59 8.98 5.92
N GLY A 259 17.27 8.86 6.03
CA GLY A 259 16.40 8.66 4.87
C GLY A 259 16.33 9.91 4.03
N SER A 260 16.06 9.71 2.74
CA SER A 260 15.91 10.81 1.79
C SER A 260 14.46 11.29 1.78
N THR A 261 14.26 12.55 1.42
CA THR A 261 12.93 13.12 1.17
C THR A 261 12.68 13.17 -0.33
N ILE A 262 11.61 12.54 -0.79
CA ILE A 262 11.16 12.53 -2.18
C ILE A 262 9.77 13.18 -2.21
N MET A 263 9.64 14.28 -2.93
CA MET A 263 8.38 15.03 -2.99
C MET A 263 8.06 15.57 -4.37
N GLY A 264 6.77 15.74 -4.66
CA GLY A 264 6.28 16.41 -5.85
C GLY A 264 5.72 17.80 -5.55
N GLU A 265 6.00 18.78 -6.42
CA GLU A 265 5.20 20.01 -6.48
C GLU A 265 3.82 19.74 -7.10
N THR A 266 3.75 18.78 -8.03
CA THR A 266 2.49 18.13 -8.43
C THR A 266 2.25 16.90 -7.62
N SER A 267 0.98 16.51 -7.59
CA SER A 267 0.58 15.22 -7.08
C SER A 267 0.80 14.08 -8.10
N SER A 268 1.29 14.28 -9.32
CA SER A 268 1.29 13.20 -10.33
C SER A 268 2.51 12.27 -10.33
N VAL A 269 3.43 12.45 -9.36
CA VAL A 269 4.67 11.67 -9.29
C VAL A 269 4.37 10.23 -8.87
N THR A 270 4.85 9.25 -9.64
CA THR A 270 4.81 7.83 -9.26
C THR A 270 6.16 7.35 -8.74
N VAL A 271 6.13 6.36 -7.84
CA VAL A 271 7.31 5.59 -7.43
C VAL A 271 6.99 4.13 -7.68
N ASP A 272 7.73 3.49 -8.59
CA ASP A 272 7.32 2.19 -9.13
C ASP A 272 8.47 1.19 -9.18
N VAL A 273 8.20 -0.02 -8.67
CA VAL A 273 9.06 -1.22 -8.74
C VAL A 273 8.28 -2.41 -9.35
N SER A 274 6.97 -2.25 -9.59
CA SER A 274 6.03 -3.34 -9.89
C SER A 274 6.20 -3.99 -11.26
N SER A 275 6.75 -3.26 -12.24
CA SER A 275 6.89 -3.75 -13.61
C SER A 275 8.10 -4.68 -13.83
N THR A 276 8.84 -5.05 -12.78
CA THR A 276 10.13 -5.74 -12.94
C THR A 276 10.32 -6.97 -12.06
N ALA A 277 10.65 -8.10 -12.71
CA ALA A 277 11.28 -9.23 -12.05
C ALA A 277 12.74 -8.88 -11.71
N ASP A 278 13.32 -9.59 -10.75
CA ASP A 278 14.77 -9.55 -10.47
C ASP A 278 15.29 -8.24 -9.84
N VAL A 279 14.48 -7.57 -9.01
CA VAL A 279 14.99 -6.66 -7.96
C VAL A 279 15.44 -7.51 -6.78
N ASN A 280 16.69 -7.37 -6.36
CA ASN A 280 17.28 -8.24 -5.33
C ASN A 280 17.05 -7.75 -3.90
N LEU A 281 16.87 -6.44 -3.74
CA LEU A 281 16.64 -5.79 -2.45
C LEU A 281 15.88 -4.48 -2.68
N LEU A 282 14.84 -4.25 -1.88
CA LEU A 282 14.14 -2.98 -1.74
C LEU A 282 14.02 -2.60 -0.26
N ASP A 283 14.94 -1.75 0.19
CA ASP A 283 15.04 -1.33 1.57
C ASP A 283 14.81 0.19 1.69
N LEU A 284 13.72 0.57 2.37
CA LEU A 284 13.36 1.96 2.60
C LEU A 284 13.39 2.26 4.10
N PHE A 285 14.29 3.15 4.52
CA PHE A 285 14.55 3.45 5.91
C PHE A 285 14.47 4.94 6.19
N GLY A 286 13.60 5.34 7.13
CA GLY A 286 13.57 6.71 7.66
C GLY A 286 13.25 7.77 6.61
N SER A 287 12.73 7.35 5.45
CA SER A 287 12.56 8.19 4.27
C SER A 287 11.18 8.83 4.25
N THR A 288 11.07 9.99 3.61
CA THR A 288 9.80 10.72 3.51
C THR A 288 9.36 10.81 2.06
N PHE A 289 8.19 10.29 1.76
CA PHE A 289 7.48 10.45 0.50
C PHE A 289 6.34 11.45 0.73
N ARG A 290 6.29 12.52 -0.07
CA ARG A 290 5.34 13.60 0.17
C ARG A 290 4.70 14.11 -1.12
N GLN A 291 3.38 14.29 -1.10
CA GLN A 291 2.63 14.83 -2.25
C GLN A 291 2.83 14.00 -3.53
N LEU A 292 2.82 12.68 -3.40
CA LEU A 292 2.94 11.75 -4.53
C LEU A 292 1.60 11.05 -4.75
N ALA A 293 0.66 11.68 -5.47
CA ALA A 293 -0.62 11.08 -5.88
C ALA A 293 -0.55 10.29 -7.20
N GLY A 294 0.64 9.96 -7.68
CA GLY A 294 0.81 8.81 -8.54
C GLY A 294 1.00 7.57 -7.66
N ASP A 295 0.66 6.39 -8.18
CA ASP A 295 0.80 5.14 -7.44
C ASP A 295 2.21 4.99 -6.85
N ILE A 296 2.27 4.62 -5.57
CA ILE A 296 3.50 4.15 -4.92
C ILE A 296 3.41 2.62 -4.88
N ASN A 297 4.08 1.97 -5.82
CA ASN A 297 3.90 0.54 -6.04
C ASN A 297 5.20 -0.25 -5.84
N PHE A 298 5.24 -1.00 -4.74
CA PHE A 298 6.29 -1.95 -4.37
C PHE A 298 5.80 -3.40 -4.39
N GLU A 299 4.81 -3.75 -5.23
CA GLU A 299 4.20 -5.08 -5.32
C GLU A 299 5.20 -6.23 -5.44
N THR A 300 6.34 -6.00 -6.10
CA THR A 300 7.40 -7.01 -6.31
C THR A 300 8.28 -7.23 -5.07
N ALA A 301 8.10 -6.44 -4.01
CA ALA A 301 8.80 -6.62 -2.75
C ALA A 301 8.39 -7.93 -2.06
N THR A 302 9.37 -8.55 -1.44
CA THR A 302 9.30 -9.87 -0.81
C THR A 302 9.46 -9.76 0.70
N SER A 303 9.26 -10.86 1.42
CA SER A 303 9.45 -10.90 2.88
C SER A 303 10.90 -10.70 3.36
N SER A 304 11.89 -10.61 2.45
CA SER A 304 13.26 -10.19 2.77
C SER A 304 13.50 -8.68 2.69
N ASP A 305 12.55 -7.93 2.15
CA ASP A 305 12.63 -6.48 1.96
C ASP A 305 12.06 -5.74 3.18
N GLU A 306 12.59 -4.56 3.51
CA GLU A 306 12.20 -3.80 4.69
C GLU A 306 11.77 -2.36 4.36
N ILE A 307 10.60 -1.97 4.87
CA ILE A 307 10.13 -0.57 4.85
C ILE A 307 9.95 -0.12 6.29
N ALA A 308 10.91 0.62 6.84
CA ALA A 308 10.91 0.96 8.26
C ALA A 308 11.17 2.43 8.58
N GLY A 309 10.34 3.00 9.46
CA GLY A 309 10.47 4.41 9.86
C GLY A 309 10.14 5.41 8.75
N CYS A 310 9.49 4.98 7.67
CA CYS A 310 9.17 5.84 6.53
C CYS A 310 7.87 6.63 6.76
N SER A 311 7.75 7.79 6.13
CA SER A 311 6.54 8.62 6.17
C SER A 311 6.00 8.82 4.75
N PHE A 312 4.71 8.52 4.55
CA PHE A 312 3.95 8.76 3.34
C PHE A 312 2.90 9.84 3.65
N ASP A 313 3.12 11.07 3.21
CA ASP A 313 2.30 12.24 3.56
C ASP A 313 1.71 12.92 2.32
N GLY A 314 0.39 12.85 2.14
CA GLY A 314 -0.25 13.36 0.94
C GLY A 314 0.05 12.50 -0.29
N CYS A 315 0.26 11.20 -0.10
CA CYS A 315 0.51 10.25 -1.18
C CYS A 315 -0.78 9.51 -1.60
N ASP A 316 -0.82 8.97 -2.82
CA ASP A 316 -1.81 7.98 -3.22
C ASP A 316 -1.64 6.70 -2.37
N GLN A 317 -2.42 5.68 -2.69
CA GLN A 317 -2.29 4.36 -2.13
C GLN A 317 -0.85 3.84 -2.26
N VAL A 318 -0.35 3.28 -1.16
CA VAL A 318 0.94 2.59 -1.09
C VAL A 318 0.70 1.09 -1.13
N ASN A 319 1.23 0.41 -2.15
CA ASN A 319 1.37 -1.04 -2.18
C ASN A 319 2.79 -1.41 -1.72
N THR A 320 2.91 -2.20 -0.66
CA THR A 320 4.20 -2.59 -0.07
C THR A 320 4.69 -3.98 -0.50
N GLY A 321 3.94 -4.69 -1.35
CA GLY A 321 4.18 -6.11 -1.60
C GLY A 321 4.20 -6.90 -0.29
N SER A 322 5.09 -7.89 -0.17
CA SER A 322 5.28 -8.67 1.05
C SER A 322 6.39 -8.14 1.98
N ALA A 323 6.83 -6.88 1.80
CA ALA A 323 7.89 -6.30 2.63
C ALA A 323 7.50 -6.24 4.12
N ALA A 324 8.49 -6.34 5.00
CA ALA A 324 8.29 -6.08 6.42
C ALA A 324 8.13 -4.57 6.67
N VAL A 325 6.91 -4.12 6.98
CA VAL A 325 6.60 -2.69 7.22
C VAL A 325 6.62 -2.40 8.71
N ARG A 326 7.46 -1.47 9.17
CA ARG A 326 7.65 -1.20 10.61
C ARG A 326 7.70 0.28 10.92
N ASN A 327 6.95 0.74 11.92
CA ASN A 327 7.07 2.11 12.44
C ASN A 327 6.88 3.18 11.33
N CYS A 328 6.03 2.91 10.34
CA CYS A 328 5.77 3.82 9.22
C CYS A 328 4.55 4.70 9.47
N ASN A 329 4.54 5.89 8.88
CA ASN A 329 3.45 6.86 8.99
C ASN A 329 2.72 6.98 7.64
N PHE A 330 1.41 6.85 7.64
CA PHE A 330 0.53 7.03 6.49
C PHE A 330 -0.44 8.19 6.79
N LEU A 331 -0.17 9.34 6.19
CA LEU A 331 -0.74 10.62 6.58
C LEU A 331 -1.44 11.27 5.38
N ASN A 332 -2.63 11.81 5.60
CA ASN A 332 -3.32 12.68 4.64
C ASN A 332 -3.41 12.09 3.21
N THR A 333 -3.64 10.79 3.07
CA THR A 333 -3.66 10.15 1.75
C THR A 333 -4.62 10.87 0.80
N VAL A 334 -4.19 10.99 -0.45
CA VAL A 334 -4.95 11.56 -1.57
C VAL A 334 -5.54 10.47 -2.46
N ALA A 335 -5.43 9.20 -2.04
CA ALA A 335 -6.11 8.08 -2.66
C ALA A 335 -7.61 8.33 -2.77
N VAL A 336 -8.22 7.81 -3.84
CA VAL A 336 -9.68 7.86 -4.00
C VAL A 336 -10.36 7.21 -2.81
N ALA A 337 -11.56 7.65 -2.44
CA ALA A 337 -12.21 7.23 -1.17
C ALA A 337 -12.50 5.72 -1.03
N THR A 338 -12.43 4.95 -2.12
CA THR A 338 -12.51 3.48 -2.09
C THR A 338 -11.16 2.83 -1.81
N SER A 339 -10.06 3.53 -2.08
CA SER A 339 -8.69 3.09 -1.86
C SER A 339 -8.16 3.55 -0.51
N GLY A 340 -7.35 2.69 0.13
CA GLY A 340 -6.70 2.95 1.41
C GLY A 340 -5.34 3.62 1.25
N ALA A 341 -4.87 4.30 2.29
CA ALA A 341 -3.50 4.83 2.34
C ALA A 341 -2.46 3.70 2.19
N LEU A 342 -2.74 2.53 2.81
CA LEU A 342 -2.03 1.28 2.60
C LEU A 342 -2.96 0.28 1.90
N LEU A 343 -2.45 -0.37 0.86
CA LEU A 343 -3.09 -1.53 0.25
C LEU A 343 -2.69 -2.81 1.00
N TRP A 344 -3.68 -3.58 1.44
CA TRP A 344 -3.52 -4.88 2.07
C TRP A 344 -4.05 -6.00 1.15
N ASP A 345 -3.47 -6.15 -0.04
CA ASP A 345 -3.98 -7.04 -1.11
C ASP A 345 -3.29 -8.41 -1.19
N GLU A 346 -2.27 -8.66 -0.36
CA GLU A 346 -1.56 -9.93 -0.36
C GLU A 346 -1.78 -10.68 0.95
N ALA A 347 -1.79 -12.02 0.87
CA ALA A 347 -2.00 -12.91 2.01
C ALA A 347 -0.92 -12.78 3.11
N GLU A 348 0.21 -12.10 2.83
CA GLU A 348 1.38 -12.00 3.70
C GLU A 348 1.86 -10.55 3.91
N ILE A 349 0.99 -9.56 3.95
CA ILE A 349 1.42 -8.23 4.42
C ILE A 349 1.73 -8.29 5.91
N ASP A 350 2.99 -7.98 6.24
CA ASP A 350 3.51 -7.91 7.60
C ASP A 350 3.79 -6.46 7.95
N ALA A 351 2.73 -5.72 8.30
CA ALA A 351 2.83 -4.36 8.80
C ALA A 351 2.62 -4.34 10.32
N GLN A 352 3.47 -3.60 11.05
CA GLN A 352 3.37 -3.45 12.51
C GLN A 352 3.82 -2.06 12.96
N TYR A 353 3.23 -1.58 14.06
CA TYR A 353 3.57 -0.31 14.70
C TYR A 353 3.44 0.90 13.76
N CYS A 354 2.55 0.83 12.77
CA CYS A 354 2.32 1.92 11.83
C CYS A 354 1.25 2.88 12.36
N LEU A 355 1.37 4.14 11.95
CA LEU A 355 0.47 5.24 12.30
C LEU A 355 -0.31 5.69 11.06
N PHE A 356 -1.64 5.74 11.18
CA PHE A 356 -2.55 6.17 10.11
C PHE A 356 -3.35 7.40 10.56
N VAL A 357 -3.12 8.56 9.94
CA VAL A 357 -3.76 9.82 10.35
C VAL A 357 -4.41 10.58 9.20
N ASN A 358 -5.64 11.04 9.43
CA ASN A 358 -6.40 11.92 8.54
C ASN A 358 -6.57 11.36 7.12
N ASN A 359 -6.83 10.06 7.02
CA ASN A 359 -7.07 9.38 5.75
C ASN A 359 -8.58 9.13 5.54
N PRO A 360 -9.11 9.22 4.30
CA PRO A 360 -10.44 8.68 4.00
C PRO A 360 -10.55 7.20 4.40
N VAL A 361 -9.56 6.39 4.02
CA VAL A 361 -9.41 5.00 4.45
C VAL A 361 -7.95 4.79 4.85
N GLY A 362 -7.69 4.26 6.05
CA GLY A 362 -6.33 3.94 6.51
C GLY A 362 -5.74 2.75 5.75
N ILE A 363 -6.39 1.60 5.89
CA ILE A 363 -6.00 0.33 5.27
C ILE A 363 -7.15 -0.18 4.39
N GLU A 364 -6.88 -0.45 3.12
CA GLU A 364 -7.81 -1.17 2.24
C GLU A 364 -7.45 -2.66 2.24
N VAL A 365 -8.45 -3.51 2.38
CA VAL A 365 -8.31 -4.96 2.39
C VAL A 365 -9.24 -5.53 1.32
N PRO A 366 -8.76 -5.69 0.07
CA PRO A 366 -9.59 -6.20 -1.02
C PRO A 366 -10.02 -7.64 -0.77
N THR A 367 -9.10 -8.49 -0.31
CA THR A 367 -9.35 -9.90 0.01
C THR A 367 -8.55 -10.37 1.21
N LEU A 368 -8.98 -11.48 1.83
CA LEU A 368 -8.24 -12.20 2.87
C LEU A 368 -8.40 -13.71 2.68
N THR A 369 -7.38 -14.46 3.07
CA THR A 369 -7.41 -15.93 3.15
C THR A 369 -7.44 -16.45 4.59
N ALA A 370 -7.22 -15.58 5.57
CA ALA A 370 -7.20 -15.85 6.99
C ALA A 370 -7.52 -14.57 7.78
N ASN A 371 -7.69 -14.71 9.10
CA ASN A 371 -7.87 -13.57 9.99
C ASN A 371 -6.70 -12.60 9.89
N MET A 372 -7.00 -11.30 9.85
CA MET A 372 -6.03 -10.21 9.85
C MET A 372 -5.56 -9.95 11.28
N THR A 373 -4.29 -9.55 11.46
CA THR A 373 -3.76 -9.11 12.76
C THR A 373 -3.11 -7.74 12.61
N LEU A 374 -3.54 -6.79 13.45
CA LEU A 374 -3.03 -5.43 13.54
C LEU A 374 -2.21 -5.30 14.83
N THR A 375 -0.89 -5.39 14.71
CA THR A 375 0.04 -5.28 15.84
C THR A 375 0.56 -3.86 15.98
N GLY A 376 0.34 -3.24 17.13
CA GLY A 376 0.79 -1.90 17.48
C GLY A 376 0.24 -0.78 16.60
N MET A 377 -0.81 -1.03 15.83
CA MET A 377 -1.36 -0.04 14.89
C MET A 377 -2.03 1.10 15.63
N SER A 378 -1.78 2.33 15.18
CA SER A 378 -2.46 3.51 15.71
C SER A 378 -3.21 4.26 14.62
N PHE A 379 -4.41 4.71 14.97
CA PHE A 379 -5.35 5.33 14.06
C PHE A 379 -5.89 6.64 14.62
N SER A 380 -5.90 7.72 13.82
CA SER A 380 -6.43 9.00 14.27
C SER A 380 -7.04 9.84 13.15
N GLY A 381 -8.31 10.22 13.31
CA GLY A 381 -8.98 11.13 12.37
C GLY A 381 -9.24 10.56 10.98
N ASN A 382 -9.11 9.23 10.79
CA ASN A 382 -9.54 8.59 9.55
C ASN A 382 -11.07 8.52 9.48
N THR A 383 -11.64 8.41 8.27
CA THR A 383 -13.09 8.13 8.15
C THR A 383 -13.39 6.67 8.47
N TYR A 384 -12.56 5.77 7.94
CA TYR A 384 -12.50 4.36 8.34
C TYR A 384 -11.03 3.96 8.48
N ASP A 385 -10.72 3.18 9.51
CA ASP A 385 -9.36 2.69 9.73
C ASP A 385 -9.05 1.51 8.82
N VAL A 386 -10.02 0.60 8.69
CA VAL A 386 -9.96 -0.54 7.79
C VAL A 386 -11.20 -0.58 6.91
N ARG A 387 -11.01 -0.75 5.60
CA ARG A 387 -12.08 -1.02 4.64
C ARG A 387 -11.90 -2.44 4.10
N TYR A 388 -12.90 -3.30 4.31
CA TYR A 388 -12.88 -4.68 3.86
C TYR A 388 -13.84 -4.88 2.68
N GLU A 389 -13.31 -5.35 1.55
CA GLU A 389 -14.08 -5.60 0.32
C GLU A 389 -14.30 -7.09 0.03
N GLY A 390 -13.73 -7.97 0.85
CA GLY A 390 -13.75 -9.41 0.64
C GLY A 390 -15.14 -10.04 0.79
N ALA A 391 -15.25 -11.27 0.28
CA ALA A 391 -16.51 -12.01 0.22
C ALA A 391 -16.77 -12.94 1.41
N SER A 392 -15.74 -13.23 2.21
CA SER A 392 -15.80 -14.18 3.34
C SER A 392 -15.73 -13.45 4.68
N ASP A 393 -16.25 -14.08 5.73
CA ASP A 393 -16.18 -13.53 7.08
C ASP A 393 -14.81 -13.86 7.71
N TYR A 394 -14.19 -12.86 8.33
CA TYR A 394 -12.92 -12.98 9.05
C TYR A 394 -12.89 -12.08 10.28
N ASP A 395 -11.94 -12.35 11.16
CA ASP A 395 -11.62 -11.46 12.27
C ASP A 395 -10.45 -10.53 11.92
N CYS A 396 -10.52 -9.31 12.45
CA CYS A 396 -9.44 -8.35 12.51
C CYS A 396 -8.98 -8.25 13.97
N ASN A 397 -7.95 -9.02 14.29
CA ASN A 397 -7.35 -9.06 15.62
C ASN A 397 -6.51 -7.80 15.83
N TYR A 398 -6.62 -7.13 16.98
CA TYR A 398 -5.85 -5.91 17.27
C TYR A 398 -5.38 -5.86 18.73
N ASP A 399 -4.19 -5.31 18.99
CA ASP A 399 -3.61 -5.20 20.34
C ASP A 399 -3.46 -3.74 20.84
N ALA A 400 -3.82 -2.76 20.00
CA ALA A 400 -3.66 -1.34 20.25
C ALA A 400 -4.99 -0.57 20.06
N ASP A 401 -5.05 0.36 19.11
CA ASP A 401 -6.28 1.13 18.88
C ASP A 401 -7.37 0.24 18.27
N THR A 402 -8.59 0.29 18.83
CA THR A 402 -9.74 -0.42 18.24
C THR A 402 -10.03 0.15 16.84
N PRO A 403 -9.90 -0.65 15.77
CA PRO A 403 -10.09 -0.15 14.42
C PRO A 403 -11.57 0.07 14.12
N SER A 404 -11.90 1.21 13.50
CA SER A 404 -13.18 1.39 12.82
C SER A 404 -13.16 0.65 11.48
N ILE A 405 -14.12 -0.27 11.30
CA ILE A 405 -14.17 -1.15 10.11
C ILE A 405 -15.37 -0.78 9.23
N GLN A 406 -15.12 -0.60 7.93
CA GLN A 406 -16.13 -0.55 6.90
C GLN A 406 -16.18 -1.89 6.15
N ASN A 407 -17.27 -2.64 6.30
CA ASN A 407 -17.55 -3.82 5.47
C ASN A 407 -18.24 -3.38 4.18
N ALA A 408 -17.44 -3.18 3.13
CA ALA A 408 -17.89 -2.79 1.80
C ALA A 408 -18.19 -3.99 0.88
N GLY A 409 -17.57 -5.14 1.19
CA GLY A 409 -17.78 -6.41 0.51
C GLY A 409 -19.03 -7.18 0.95
N ALA A 410 -19.15 -8.42 0.48
CA ALA A 410 -20.21 -9.33 0.89
C ALA A 410 -19.92 -10.02 2.23
N GLY A 411 -18.64 -10.16 2.59
CA GLY A 411 -18.20 -10.71 3.86
C GLY A 411 -18.11 -9.64 4.95
N THR A 412 -17.93 -10.11 6.18
CA THR A 412 -17.82 -9.29 7.37
C THR A 412 -16.43 -9.44 7.99
N LEU A 413 -15.72 -8.33 8.13
CA LEU A 413 -14.54 -8.23 8.99
C LEU A 413 -14.98 -7.73 10.36
N THR A 414 -14.68 -8.52 11.41
CA THR A 414 -15.09 -8.22 12.79
C THR A 414 -13.86 -7.84 13.62
N ALA A 415 -13.88 -6.68 14.28
CA ALA A 415 -12.80 -6.27 15.16
C ALA A 415 -12.79 -7.13 16.44
N VAL A 416 -11.67 -7.78 16.74
CA VAL A 416 -11.47 -8.64 17.92
C VAL A 416 -10.26 -8.14 18.71
N SER A 417 -10.48 -7.73 19.96
CA SER A 417 -9.41 -7.18 20.81
C SER A 417 -8.55 -8.30 21.36
N ASP A 418 -7.24 -8.22 21.12
CA ASP A 418 -6.18 -9.03 21.70
C ASP A 418 -6.60 -10.49 21.98
N PRO A 419 -7.01 -11.25 20.94
CA PRO A 419 -7.53 -12.59 21.16
C PRO A 419 -6.41 -13.53 21.55
N ILE A 420 -6.66 -14.31 22.59
CA ILE A 420 -5.81 -15.42 22.98
C ILE A 420 -6.25 -16.71 22.29
N THR A 421 -5.35 -17.67 22.16
CA THR A 421 -5.67 -19.01 21.67
C THR A 421 -5.42 -20.06 22.75
N VAL A 422 -6.42 -20.91 22.99
CA VAL A 422 -6.27 -22.12 23.80
C VAL A 422 -6.14 -23.32 22.87
N THR A 423 -5.05 -24.08 22.98
CA THR A 423 -4.79 -25.27 22.16
C THR A 423 -4.53 -26.49 23.02
N ILE A 424 -5.33 -27.55 22.82
CA ILE A 424 -5.12 -28.87 23.43
C ILE A 424 -4.75 -29.86 22.32
N THR A 425 -3.53 -30.37 22.36
CA THR A 425 -3.07 -31.44 21.47
C THR A 425 -3.10 -32.77 22.20
N VAL A 426 -3.76 -33.78 21.64
CA VAL A 426 -3.92 -35.10 22.26
C VAL A 426 -3.10 -36.14 21.50
N LYS A 427 -2.25 -36.89 22.22
CA LYS A 427 -1.38 -37.91 21.65
C LYS A 427 -1.42 -39.20 22.45
N ASP A 428 -1.15 -40.32 21.78
CA ASP A 428 -0.87 -41.60 22.46
C ASP A 428 0.53 -41.52 23.12
N ILE A 429 0.61 -41.91 24.40
CA ILE A 429 1.85 -41.78 25.18
C ILE A 429 3.00 -42.66 24.68
N ASN A 430 2.71 -43.79 24.03
CA ASN A 430 3.70 -44.79 23.63
C ASN A 430 4.24 -44.51 22.22
N THR A 431 3.34 -44.21 21.30
CA THR A 431 3.61 -44.02 19.88
C THR A 431 3.86 -42.56 19.52
N GLN A 432 3.48 -41.61 20.38
CA GLN A 432 3.52 -40.18 20.12
C GLN A 432 2.62 -39.72 18.96
N ASN A 433 1.77 -40.61 18.44
CA ASN A 433 0.85 -40.31 17.37
C ASN A 433 -0.28 -39.41 17.88
N ALA A 434 -0.72 -38.48 17.02
CA ALA A 434 -1.93 -37.70 17.24
C ALA A 434 -3.14 -38.62 17.36
N LEU A 435 -4.04 -38.30 18.29
CA LEU A 435 -5.32 -38.98 18.46
C LEU A 435 -6.43 -38.11 17.89
N GLU A 436 -6.86 -38.40 16.67
CA GLU A 436 -8.09 -37.89 16.07
C GLU A 436 -9.31 -38.43 16.81
N ASP A 437 -10.40 -37.66 16.89
CA ASP A 437 -11.67 -38.02 17.54
C ASP A 437 -11.61 -38.22 19.07
N ALA A 438 -10.59 -37.69 19.75
CA ALA A 438 -10.58 -37.57 21.21
C ALA A 438 -11.47 -36.42 21.65
N ARG A 439 -12.41 -36.71 22.56
CA ARG A 439 -13.30 -35.69 23.11
C ARG A 439 -12.58 -34.89 24.18
N VAL A 440 -12.50 -33.59 24.00
CA VAL A 440 -11.94 -32.64 24.96
C VAL A 440 -13.07 -31.77 25.50
N LEU A 441 -13.30 -31.84 26.81
CA LEU A 441 -14.17 -30.91 27.53
C LEU A 441 -13.30 -29.96 28.32
N LEU A 442 -13.51 -28.66 28.15
CA LEU A 442 -12.84 -27.62 28.93
C LEU A 442 -13.86 -26.58 29.41
N VAL A 443 -13.98 -26.44 30.73
CA VAL A 443 -14.94 -25.56 31.42
C VAL A 443 -14.24 -24.78 32.53
N ALA A 444 -14.87 -23.72 33.02
CA ALA A 444 -14.36 -22.94 34.14
C ALA A 444 -14.12 -23.84 35.38
N ALA A 445 -12.99 -23.62 36.06
CA ALA A 445 -12.65 -24.30 37.31
C ALA A 445 -13.10 -23.55 38.56
N ASP A 446 -13.29 -22.23 38.43
CA ASP A 446 -13.77 -21.32 39.46
C ASP A 446 -14.38 -20.05 38.83
N ALA A 447 -14.88 -19.15 39.68
CA ALA A 447 -15.56 -17.91 39.28
C ALA A 447 -14.62 -16.67 39.19
N THR A 448 -13.30 -16.86 39.06
CA THR A 448 -12.36 -15.72 39.02
C THR A 448 -12.18 -15.12 37.63
N GLY A 449 -12.47 -15.89 36.57
CA GLY A 449 -12.42 -15.45 35.18
C GLY A 449 -13.74 -14.85 34.65
N ASP A 450 -13.92 -14.90 33.33
CA ASP A 450 -15.08 -14.35 32.62
C ASP A 450 -16.28 -15.32 32.57
N LEU A 451 -16.00 -16.62 32.59
CA LEU A 451 -17.03 -17.65 32.51
C LEU A 451 -17.67 -17.93 33.87
N PRO A 452 -18.98 -18.25 33.91
CA PRO A 452 -19.67 -18.58 35.14
C PRO A 452 -19.20 -19.95 35.66
N PHE A 453 -19.14 -20.10 36.98
CA PHE A 453 -18.80 -21.37 37.64
C PHE A 453 -19.82 -21.70 38.72
N GLU A 454 -20.48 -22.86 38.57
CA GLU A 454 -21.54 -23.35 39.47
C GLU A 454 -22.60 -22.27 39.80
N GLU A 455 -22.93 -21.43 38.82
CA GLU A 455 -23.90 -20.35 39.02
C GLU A 455 -25.34 -20.87 38.91
N SER A 456 -26.23 -20.35 39.77
CA SER A 456 -27.62 -20.79 39.81
C SER A 456 -28.41 -20.37 38.56
N VAL A 457 -29.12 -21.34 37.97
CA VAL A 457 -30.04 -21.13 36.85
C VAL A 457 -31.46 -20.93 37.38
N THR A 458 -32.11 -19.84 36.99
CA THR A 458 -33.44 -19.48 37.52
C THR A 458 -34.57 -20.34 36.95
N SER A 459 -34.48 -20.73 35.68
CA SER A 459 -35.41 -21.68 35.05
C SER A 459 -34.89 -22.21 33.72
N ILE A 460 -35.32 -23.42 33.36
CA ILE A 460 -35.17 -23.98 32.02
C ILE A 460 -36.56 -24.37 31.51
N ASN A 461 -37.00 -23.75 30.41
CA ASN A 461 -38.27 -24.04 29.74
C ASN A 461 -37.98 -24.63 28.36
N ARG A 462 -38.74 -25.65 27.93
CA ARG A 462 -38.50 -26.31 26.64
C ARG A 462 -39.69 -26.17 25.70
N SER A 463 -39.40 -25.88 24.43
CA SER A 463 -40.34 -25.92 23.31
C SER A 463 -39.71 -26.66 22.12
N GLY A 464 -40.39 -27.66 21.57
CA GLY A 464 -39.76 -28.54 20.58
C GLY A 464 -38.50 -29.19 21.16
N SER A 465 -37.38 -29.21 20.45
CA SER A 465 -36.09 -29.67 20.97
C SER A 465 -35.27 -28.59 21.68
N THR A 466 -35.77 -27.35 21.76
CA THR A 466 -35.01 -26.20 22.26
C THR A 466 -35.35 -25.93 23.72
N ALA A 467 -34.34 -25.98 24.59
CA ALA A 467 -34.41 -25.44 25.94
C ALA A 467 -34.00 -23.97 25.95
N THR A 468 -34.76 -23.14 26.66
CA THR A 468 -34.47 -21.74 26.97
C THR A 468 -34.12 -21.64 28.44
N VAL A 469 -32.89 -21.21 28.70
CA VAL A 469 -32.32 -21.04 30.04
C VAL A 469 -32.38 -19.58 30.42
N ASN A 470 -32.91 -19.30 31.60
CA ASN A 470 -32.83 -17.98 32.24
C ASN A 470 -31.69 -18.00 33.27
N HIS A 471 -30.58 -17.36 32.96
CA HIS A 471 -29.35 -17.32 33.76
C HIS A 471 -28.86 -15.87 33.76
N THR A 472 -29.09 -15.17 34.87
CA THR A 472 -28.82 -13.73 34.97
C THR A 472 -27.33 -13.43 34.83
N ALA A 473 -26.98 -12.49 33.95
CA ALA A 473 -25.63 -11.97 33.75
C ALA A 473 -24.56 -13.07 33.54
N HIS A 474 -24.88 -14.07 32.72
CA HIS A 474 -24.08 -15.29 32.58
C HIS A 474 -22.70 -15.12 31.93
N GLY A 475 -22.35 -13.95 31.37
CA GLY A 475 -21.03 -13.67 30.77
C GLY A 475 -20.68 -14.42 29.47
N MET A 476 -21.36 -15.53 29.16
CA MET A 476 -21.11 -16.36 27.97
C MET A 476 -21.55 -15.71 26.64
N ALA A 477 -20.92 -16.15 25.54
CA ALA A 477 -21.22 -15.82 24.15
C ALA A 477 -21.86 -17.02 23.39
N THR A 478 -22.45 -16.76 22.22
CA THR A 478 -22.93 -17.85 21.34
C THR A 478 -21.75 -18.72 20.89
N GLY A 479 -21.92 -20.04 20.97
CA GLY A 479 -20.86 -21.01 20.71
C GLY A 479 -20.22 -21.58 21.98
N ASP A 480 -20.29 -20.86 23.11
CA ASP A 480 -19.78 -21.33 24.39
C ASP A 480 -20.50 -22.59 24.87
N ILE A 481 -19.81 -23.33 25.74
CA ILE A 481 -20.35 -24.51 26.39
C ILE A 481 -21.01 -24.12 27.71
N ALA A 482 -22.29 -24.48 27.88
CA ALA A 482 -22.92 -24.52 29.19
C ALA A 482 -22.93 -25.96 29.71
N LEU A 483 -22.19 -26.23 30.78
CA LEU A 483 -22.28 -27.45 31.56
C LEU A 483 -23.39 -27.31 32.61
N ILE A 484 -24.55 -27.88 32.29
CA ILE A 484 -25.73 -27.90 33.14
C ILE A 484 -25.71 -29.12 34.05
N ALA A 485 -25.93 -28.90 35.35
CA ALA A 485 -26.05 -29.95 36.35
C ALA A 485 -27.22 -29.69 37.31
N GLY A 486 -27.66 -30.73 38.01
CA GLY A 486 -28.65 -30.63 39.09
C GLY A 486 -30.12 -30.58 38.66
N ALA A 487 -30.42 -30.74 37.36
CA ALA A 487 -31.78 -30.97 36.89
C ALA A 487 -32.25 -32.40 37.21
N ASN A 488 -33.49 -32.56 37.65
CA ASN A 488 -34.11 -33.85 37.92
C ASN A 488 -34.42 -34.64 36.63
N GLN A 489 -34.62 -33.94 35.51
CA GLN A 489 -34.75 -34.56 34.19
C GLN A 489 -33.36 -34.63 33.56
N ASN A 490 -32.84 -35.84 33.40
CA ASN A 490 -31.46 -36.08 33.00
C ASN A 490 -31.10 -35.48 31.64
N GLU A 491 -32.08 -35.33 30.74
CA GLU A 491 -31.88 -34.81 29.39
C GLU A 491 -31.43 -33.34 29.37
N TYR A 492 -31.70 -32.56 30.42
CA TYR A 492 -31.20 -31.19 30.56
C TYR A 492 -29.77 -31.13 31.09
N ASN A 493 -29.24 -32.21 31.68
CA ASN A 493 -27.90 -32.22 32.24
C ASN A 493 -26.87 -32.58 31.16
N GLY A 494 -25.74 -31.88 31.13
CA GLY A 494 -24.67 -32.11 30.15
C GLY A 494 -23.97 -30.82 29.72
N ALA A 495 -22.95 -30.97 28.90
CA ALA A 495 -22.21 -29.87 28.29
C ALA A 495 -22.74 -29.61 26.88
N PHE A 496 -23.38 -28.47 26.68
CA PHE A 496 -24.05 -28.12 25.42
C PHE A 496 -23.51 -26.80 24.85
N PRO A 497 -23.24 -26.73 23.53
CA PRO A 497 -23.03 -25.45 22.88
C PRO A 497 -24.32 -24.63 22.92
N ILE A 498 -24.20 -23.34 23.19
CA ILE A 498 -25.35 -22.46 23.40
C ILE A 498 -25.53 -21.43 22.28
N THR A 499 -26.76 -20.94 22.15
CA THR A 499 -27.07 -19.70 21.42
C THR A 499 -27.54 -18.65 22.42
N VAL A 500 -26.74 -17.61 22.64
CA VAL A 500 -27.08 -16.50 23.52
C VAL A 500 -28.13 -15.63 22.84
N THR A 501 -29.19 -15.30 23.58
CA THR A 501 -30.33 -14.52 23.08
C THR A 501 -30.43 -13.16 23.75
N THR A 502 -30.01 -13.05 25.01
CA THR A 502 -29.82 -11.80 25.75
C THR A 502 -28.72 -12.00 26.78
N ALA A 503 -28.28 -10.94 27.47
CA ALA A 503 -27.33 -11.04 28.58
C ALA A 503 -27.80 -11.92 29.78
N ASN A 504 -29.08 -12.33 29.79
CA ASN A 504 -29.67 -13.14 30.85
C ASN A 504 -30.27 -14.47 30.35
N THR A 505 -30.14 -14.77 29.05
CA THR A 505 -30.83 -15.91 28.44
C THR A 505 -30.05 -16.52 27.29
N TYR A 506 -30.00 -17.85 27.26
CA TYR A 506 -29.47 -18.64 26.15
C TYR A 506 -30.32 -19.87 25.88
N THR A 507 -30.11 -20.48 24.72
CA THR A 507 -30.77 -21.73 24.34
C THR A 507 -29.78 -22.83 24.02
N TYR A 508 -30.21 -24.08 24.18
CA TYR A 508 -29.49 -25.26 23.70
C TYR A 508 -30.46 -26.38 23.31
N THR A 509 -29.97 -27.37 22.58
CA THR A 509 -30.79 -28.50 22.11
C THR A 509 -30.81 -29.63 23.14
N VAL A 510 -32.00 -30.09 23.49
CA VAL A 510 -32.24 -31.19 24.45
C VAL A 510 -32.76 -32.43 23.72
N PRO A 511 -32.16 -33.62 23.94
CA PRO A 511 -32.67 -34.85 23.37
C PRO A 511 -34.00 -35.28 24.01
N GLY A 512 -34.85 -35.96 23.24
CA GLY A 512 -36.10 -36.55 23.74
C GLY A 512 -37.19 -35.53 24.09
N THR A 513 -38.06 -35.91 25.02
CA THR A 513 -39.24 -35.12 25.43
C THR A 513 -39.37 -35.04 26.96
N PRO A 514 -38.37 -34.51 27.69
CA PRO A 514 -38.46 -34.35 29.14
C PRO A 514 -39.58 -33.36 29.52
N THR A 515 -40.07 -33.47 30.75
CA THR A 515 -41.05 -32.52 31.30
C THR A 515 -40.47 -31.10 31.36
N SER A 516 -41.33 -30.10 31.14
CA SER A 516 -40.97 -28.66 31.20
C SER A 516 -41.93 -27.92 32.14
N PRO A 517 -41.48 -26.98 32.98
CA PRO A 517 -40.08 -26.59 33.19
C PRO A 517 -39.22 -27.68 33.82
N ALA A 518 -37.90 -27.60 33.65
CA ALA A 518 -36.97 -28.44 34.42
C ALA A 518 -37.11 -28.14 35.92
N THR A 519 -36.94 -29.15 36.76
CA THR A 519 -36.97 -29.01 38.23
C THR A 519 -35.64 -29.45 38.82
N GLY A 520 -35.28 -28.95 40.00
CA GLY A 520 -34.02 -29.30 40.68
C GLY A 520 -33.32 -28.07 41.25
N THR A 521 -32.11 -28.27 41.75
CA THR A 521 -31.17 -27.18 42.07
C THR A 521 -30.20 -27.11 40.91
N ILE A 522 -30.54 -26.29 39.91
CA ILE A 522 -29.85 -26.29 38.62
C ILE A 522 -28.74 -25.25 38.64
N GLU A 523 -27.54 -25.69 38.27
CA GLU A 523 -26.35 -24.86 38.15
C GLU A 523 -25.79 -24.94 36.73
N SER A 524 -25.10 -23.87 36.31
CA SER A 524 -24.41 -23.77 35.02
C SER A 524 -22.97 -23.36 35.22
N THR A 525 -22.05 -24.08 34.55
CA THR A 525 -20.64 -23.72 34.41
C THR A 525 -20.33 -23.48 32.95
N GLY A 526 -19.75 -22.32 32.62
CA GLY A 526 -19.33 -21.97 31.26
C GLY A 526 -18.07 -22.71 30.82
N GLY A 527 -17.85 -22.83 29.53
CA GLY A 527 -16.64 -23.45 28.96
C GLY A 527 -16.38 -23.06 27.53
N TYR A 528 -15.15 -23.31 27.08
CA TYR A 528 -14.71 -22.94 25.73
C TYR A 528 -15.15 -23.97 24.68
N PHE A 529 -14.93 -25.26 24.95
CA PHE A 529 -15.25 -26.31 23.98
C PHE A 529 -15.56 -27.66 24.61
N ASN A 530 -16.37 -28.44 23.88
CA ASN A 530 -16.70 -29.84 24.14
C ASN A 530 -16.66 -30.61 22.82
N ASP A 531 -15.49 -30.63 22.20
CA ASP A 531 -15.31 -31.05 20.81
C ASP A 531 -14.40 -32.26 20.65
N LEU A 532 -14.36 -32.78 19.43
CA LEU A 532 -13.48 -33.86 19.02
C LEU A 532 -12.22 -33.27 18.40
N THR A 533 -11.07 -33.85 18.72
CA THR A 533 -9.79 -33.50 18.07
C THR A 533 -9.82 -33.82 16.57
N ASN A 534 -9.19 -32.97 15.77
CA ASN A 534 -9.01 -33.19 14.33
C ASN A 534 -7.94 -34.27 14.04
N ALA A 535 -7.65 -34.52 12.75
CA ALA A 535 -6.62 -35.47 12.30
C ALA A 535 -5.21 -35.23 12.87
N SER A 536 -4.90 -34.00 13.31
CA SER A 536 -3.64 -33.65 13.98
C SER A 536 -3.71 -33.80 15.51
N GLY A 537 -4.83 -34.29 16.04
CA GLY A 537 -5.06 -34.47 17.46
C GLY A 537 -5.36 -33.16 18.20
N VAL A 538 -5.77 -32.11 17.49
CA VAL A 538 -5.92 -30.76 18.07
C VAL A 538 -7.39 -30.37 18.23
N VAL A 539 -7.72 -29.78 19.37
CA VAL A 539 -8.86 -28.87 19.57
C VAL A 539 -8.31 -27.51 19.98
N SER A 540 -8.82 -26.44 19.38
CA SER A 540 -8.45 -25.07 19.72
C SER A 540 -9.65 -24.15 19.71
N ASP A 541 -9.54 -23.07 20.47
CA ASP A 541 -10.50 -21.98 20.51
C ASP A 541 -9.75 -20.66 20.68
N THR A 542 -10.16 -19.64 19.93
CA THR A 542 -9.55 -18.31 19.91
C THR A 542 -10.60 -17.29 20.30
N ARG A 543 -10.31 -16.47 21.32
CA ARG A 543 -11.23 -15.48 21.86
C ARG A 543 -10.51 -14.42 22.67
N SER A 544 -11.17 -13.29 22.89
CA SER A 544 -10.75 -12.30 23.87
C SER A 544 -11.23 -12.70 25.27
N ILE A 545 -10.37 -12.54 26.27
CA ILE A 545 -10.73 -12.68 27.69
C ILE A 545 -10.22 -11.47 28.47
N SER A 546 -10.97 -11.02 29.46
CA SER A 546 -10.66 -9.84 30.26
C SER A 546 -9.80 -10.13 31.49
N LYS A 547 -9.69 -11.42 31.84
CA LYS A 547 -8.95 -11.93 32.99
C LYS A 547 -8.45 -13.33 32.73
N ASP A 548 -7.38 -13.70 33.42
CA ASP A 548 -6.93 -15.08 33.48
C ASP A 548 -8.09 -15.99 33.92
N GLN A 549 -8.32 -17.05 33.17
CA GLN A 549 -9.44 -17.95 33.36
C GLN A 549 -8.94 -19.31 33.85
N PRO A 550 -9.17 -19.68 35.12
CA PRO A 550 -8.95 -21.04 35.59
C PRO A 550 -9.90 -21.99 34.88
N MET A 551 -9.34 -23.06 34.32
CA MET A 551 -10.05 -24.07 33.55
C MET A 551 -9.80 -25.47 34.10
N THR A 552 -10.83 -26.29 34.04
CA THR A 552 -10.81 -27.72 34.38
C THR A 552 -11.49 -28.50 33.27
N GLY A 553 -11.17 -29.78 33.16
CA GLY A 553 -11.67 -30.55 32.05
C GLY A 553 -11.20 -31.98 32.03
N ARG A 554 -11.44 -32.62 30.88
CA ARG A 554 -11.00 -33.99 30.64
C ARG A 554 -10.89 -34.29 29.16
N VAL A 555 -9.95 -35.16 28.84
CA VAL A 555 -9.83 -35.82 27.54
C VAL A 555 -10.33 -37.25 27.66
N ARG A 556 -11.22 -37.66 26.75
CA ARG A 556 -11.78 -39.02 26.70
C ARG A 556 -11.71 -39.60 25.29
N TYR A 557 -11.26 -40.84 25.19
CA TYR A 557 -11.26 -41.63 23.96
C TYR A 557 -11.71 -43.06 24.25
N SER A 558 -12.99 -43.36 24.00
CA SER A 558 -13.62 -44.63 24.41
C SER A 558 -14.39 -45.35 23.30
N THR A 559 -14.42 -44.79 22.09
CA THR A 559 -15.23 -45.28 20.97
C THR A 559 -14.41 -45.85 19.81
N GLY A 560 -13.09 -45.67 19.81
CA GLY A 560 -12.19 -46.26 18.81
C GLY A 560 -11.75 -47.69 19.14
N ALA A 561 -10.93 -48.27 18.25
CA ALA A 561 -10.39 -49.63 18.41
C ALA A 561 -9.46 -49.75 19.63
N ASN A 562 -8.67 -48.71 19.90
CA ASN A 562 -7.89 -48.56 21.12
C ASN A 562 -8.68 -47.69 22.10
N ARG A 563 -8.81 -48.14 23.34
CA ARG A 563 -9.43 -47.34 24.42
C ARG A 563 -8.32 -46.68 25.21
N TYR A 564 -8.61 -45.53 25.81
CA TYR A 564 -7.65 -44.83 26.63
C TYR A 564 -8.28 -44.40 27.96
N LYS A 565 -7.43 -44.37 28.99
CA LYS A 565 -7.80 -43.84 30.30
C LYS A 565 -8.12 -42.36 30.17
N THR A 566 -9.13 -41.90 30.90
CA THR A 566 -9.49 -40.48 30.92
C THR A 566 -8.36 -39.67 31.54
N SER A 567 -7.92 -38.63 30.84
CA SER A 567 -6.89 -37.70 31.33
C SER A 567 -7.54 -36.42 31.81
N PRO A 568 -7.33 -35.98 33.06
CA PRO A 568 -7.85 -34.72 33.55
C PRO A 568 -7.09 -33.53 32.96
N LEU A 569 -7.76 -32.38 32.89
CA LEU A 569 -7.18 -31.08 32.58
C LEU A 569 -7.39 -30.15 33.77
N SER A 570 -6.35 -29.40 34.13
CA SER A 570 -6.42 -28.33 35.12
C SER A 570 -5.29 -27.36 34.87
N PHE A 571 -5.63 -26.12 34.55
CA PHE A 571 -4.68 -25.05 34.23
C PHE A 571 -5.39 -23.70 34.27
N THR A 572 -4.62 -22.62 34.15
CA THR A 572 -5.15 -21.27 33.96
C THR A 572 -4.83 -20.83 32.54
N VAL A 573 -5.83 -20.32 31.83
CA VAL A 573 -5.65 -19.64 30.55
C VAL A 573 -5.25 -18.21 30.85
N ASP A 574 -4.08 -17.82 30.37
CA ASP A 574 -3.54 -16.47 30.56
C ASP A 574 -4.26 -15.49 29.62
N SER A 575 -4.62 -14.32 30.15
CA SER A 575 -5.34 -13.30 29.39
C SER A 575 -4.51 -12.56 28.34
N ALA A 576 -3.18 -12.69 28.38
CA ALA A 576 -2.27 -12.16 27.38
C ALA A 576 -1.73 -13.25 26.45
N ASP A 577 -1.39 -14.43 26.98
CA ASP A 577 -0.67 -15.47 26.23
C ASP A 577 -1.55 -16.67 25.82
N GLY A 578 -2.76 -16.80 26.37
CA GLY A 578 -3.61 -17.98 26.18
C GLY A 578 -3.08 -19.22 26.89
N TYR A 579 -3.22 -20.39 26.25
CA TYR A 579 -2.67 -21.64 26.82
C TYR A 579 -2.49 -22.72 25.75
N SER A 580 -1.34 -23.43 25.76
CA SER A 580 -1.12 -24.57 24.88
C SER A 580 -0.54 -25.76 25.64
N VAL A 581 -1.12 -26.95 25.46
CA VAL A 581 -0.62 -28.18 26.10
C VAL A 581 -0.76 -29.40 25.21
N ILE A 582 0.22 -30.31 25.35
CA ILE A 582 0.15 -31.68 24.83
C ILE A 582 -0.31 -32.62 25.95
N VAL A 583 -1.41 -33.31 25.74
CA VAL A 583 -1.98 -34.31 26.64
C VAL A 583 -1.65 -35.69 26.11
N PHE A 584 -0.91 -36.46 26.91
CA PHE A 584 -0.61 -37.86 26.61
C PHE A 584 -1.68 -38.78 27.19
N MET A 585 -2.39 -39.49 26.32
CA MET A 585 -3.38 -40.49 26.66
C MET A 585 -2.69 -41.85 26.84
N ILE A 586 -3.06 -42.55 27.91
CA ILE A 586 -2.54 -43.88 28.22
C ILE A 586 -3.55 -44.92 27.74
N PRO A 587 -3.15 -45.90 26.90
CA PRO A 587 -4.03 -46.99 26.50
C PRO A 587 -4.66 -47.70 27.70
N ASP A 588 -5.93 -48.08 27.56
CA ASP A 588 -6.75 -48.79 28.52
C ASP A 588 -6.94 -50.24 28.04
N ASP A 589 -5.80 -50.93 27.90
CA ASP A 589 -5.68 -52.33 27.51
C ASP A 589 -5.59 -53.27 28.72
#